data_AF-A0A349R440-F1
#
_entry.id   AF-A0A349R440-F1
#
_cell.length_a   1.000
_cell.length_b   1.000
_cell.length_c   1.000
_cell.angle_alpha   90.00
_cell.angle_beta   90.00
_cell.angle_gamma   90.00
#
_symmetry.space_group_name_H-M   'P 1'
#
loop_
_entity.id
_entity.type
_entity.pdbx_description
1 polymer ?
#
loop_
_entity_poly.entity_id
_entity_poly.type
_entity_poly.pdbx_seq_one_letter_code
_entity_poly.pdbx_strand_id
1 'polypeptide(L)'
;MYFVKSPFFLRWLYPKSIWNMPRHEKKVYLTFDDGPIPEITPFILDILKKYQVKATFFCVGENIKKNPHLFQRILAEGHQVGNHTYNHLKGWETNDEQYLANVAKCQELTQTDLFRPPYARATKSQLRQLYK
;
A
#
# COMPACT_ATOMS: atom_id res chain seq x y z
N MET A 1 2.52 24.17 1.02
CA MET A 1 1.11 24.09 0.60
C MET A 1 0.85 22.67 0.11
N TYR A 2 0.11 21.86 0.86
CA TYR A 2 -0.26 20.51 0.43
C TYR A 2 -1.43 20.63 -0.55
N PHE A 3 -1.23 20.24 -1.80
CA PHE A 3 -2.34 20.17 -2.74
C PHE A 3 -3.27 19.03 -2.32
N VAL A 4 -4.53 19.36 -2.03
CA VAL A 4 -5.57 18.37 -1.68
C VAL A 4 -5.88 17.42 -2.85
N LYS A 5 -5.51 17.81 -4.07
CA LYS A 5 -5.66 17.01 -5.30
C LYS A 5 -4.31 16.86 -5.99
N SER A 6 -4.01 15.65 -6.45
CA SER A 6 -2.85 15.39 -7.30
C SER A 6 -2.92 16.25 -8.56
N PRO A 7 -1.83 16.96 -8.95
CA PRO A 7 -1.79 17.72 -10.18
C PRO A 7 -2.17 16.88 -11.40
N PHE A 8 -2.97 17.45 -12.30
CA PHE A 8 -3.54 16.70 -13.44
C PHE A 8 -2.46 16.05 -14.32
N PHE A 9 -1.31 16.69 -14.49
CA PHE A 9 -0.22 16.20 -15.32
C PHE A 9 0.44 14.93 -14.76
N LEU A 10 0.37 14.67 -13.45
CA LEU A 10 0.89 13.41 -12.89
C LEU A 10 0.12 12.20 -13.44
N ARG A 11 -1.19 12.34 -13.64
CA ARG A 11 -2.01 11.27 -14.23
C ARG A 11 -1.58 10.95 -15.66
N TRP A 12 -1.19 11.97 -16.41
CA TRP A 12 -0.65 11.81 -17.75
C TRP A 12 0.74 11.17 -17.75
N LEU A 13 1.60 11.50 -16.77
CA LEU A 13 2.93 10.90 -16.63
C LEU A 13 2.92 9.44 -16.15
N TYR A 14 1.88 9.03 -15.42
CA TYR A 14 1.73 7.68 -14.88
C TYR A 14 0.34 7.09 -15.22
N PRO A 15 0.04 6.85 -16.51
CA PRO A 15 -1.29 6.46 -16.96
C PRO A 15 -1.69 5.05 -16.52
N LYS A 16 -0.71 4.18 -16.21
CA LYS A 16 -0.94 2.82 -15.72
C LYS A 16 -1.21 2.75 -14.20
N SER A 17 -1.01 3.84 -13.46
CA SER A 17 -1.31 3.88 -12.03
C SER A 17 -2.81 4.08 -11.79
N ILE A 18 -3.33 3.46 -10.73
CA ILE A 18 -4.73 3.65 -10.32
C ILE A 18 -4.85 4.97 -9.57
N TRP A 19 -5.37 6.00 -10.24
CA TRP A 19 -5.58 7.32 -9.67
C TRP A 19 -6.99 7.50 -9.08
N ASN A 20 -7.98 6.87 -9.69
CA ASN A 20 -9.37 6.94 -9.29
C ASN A 20 -10.04 5.60 -9.61
N MET A 21 -10.90 5.13 -8.72
CA MET A 21 -11.84 4.06 -9.05
C MET A 21 -13.00 4.61 -9.87
N PRO A 22 -13.69 3.77 -10.68
CA PRO A 22 -14.88 4.18 -11.39
C PRO A 22 -15.93 4.79 -10.44
N ARG A 23 -16.56 5.89 -10.85
CA ARG A 23 -17.51 6.67 -10.04
C ARG A 23 -18.96 6.32 -10.34
N HIS A 24 -19.22 5.09 -10.79
CA HIS A 24 -20.57 4.61 -11.10
C HIS A 24 -21.44 4.48 -9.84
N GLU A 25 -20.80 4.23 -8.69
CA GLU A 25 -21.44 4.10 -7.40
C GLU A 25 -20.83 5.06 -6.39
N LYS A 26 -21.61 5.46 -5.37
CA LYS A 26 -21.14 6.31 -4.26
C LYS A 26 -20.34 5.48 -3.24
N LYS A 27 -19.15 5.03 -3.65
CA LYS A 27 -18.23 4.23 -2.82
C LYS A 27 -17.01 5.05 -2.38
N VAL A 28 -16.55 4.78 -1.17
CA VAL A 28 -15.28 5.29 -0.62
C VAL A 28 -14.42 4.09 -0.27
N TYR A 29 -13.13 4.16 -0.62
CA TYR A 29 -12.15 3.12 -0.34
C TYR A 29 -11.22 3.62 0.75
N LEU A 30 -11.27 2.97 1.91
CA LEU A 30 -10.36 3.24 3.02
C LEU A 30 -9.08 2.44 2.82
N THR A 31 -7.95 3.13 2.89
CA THR A 31 -6.63 2.50 2.78
C THR A 31 -5.72 3.02 3.88
N PHE A 32 -4.94 2.13 4.49
CA PHE A 32 -3.99 2.46 5.55
C PHE A 32 -2.60 1.99 5.15
N ASP A 33 -1.60 2.84 5.30
CA ASP A 33 -0.22 2.53 4.96
C ASP A 33 0.57 2.17 6.23
N ASP A 34 1.80 1.69 6.06
CA ASP A 34 2.82 1.40 7.09
C ASP A 34 2.53 0.24 8.06
N GLY A 35 1.33 -0.32 8.04
CA GLY A 35 0.94 -1.43 8.92
C GLY A 35 1.75 -2.73 8.72
N PRO A 36 1.56 -3.74 9.60
CA PRO A 36 0.81 -3.68 10.85
C PRO A 36 1.61 -3.04 12.00
N ILE A 37 1.00 -2.11 12.72
CA ILE A 37 1.58 -1.38 13.87
C ILE A 37 0.83 -1.82 15.15
N PRO A 38 1.53 -2.22 16.22
CA PRO A 38 0.91 -2.52 17.51
C PRO A 38 0.01 -1.38 18.01
N GLU A 39 -1.06 -1.73 18.72
CA GLU A 39 -2.10 -0.82 19.24
C GLU A 39 -2.94 -0.12 18.15
N ILE A 40 -2.32 0.47 17.14
CA ILE A 40 -3.00 1.22 16.06
C ILE A 40 -3.75 0.29 15.11
N THR A 41 -3.10 -0.75 14.59
CA THR A 41 -3.78 -1.69 13.68
C THR A 41 -4.95 -2.42 14.37
N PRO A 42 -4.81 -2.96 15.60
CA PRO A 42 -5.95 -3.49 16.35
C PRO A 42 -7.10 -2.50 16.50
N PHE A 43 -6.81 -1.26 16.89
CA PHE A 43 -7.82 -0.21 17.05
C PHE A 43 -8.58 0.04 15.74
N ILE A 44 -7.87 0.16 14.62
CA ILE A 44 -8.50 0.34 13.30
C ILE A 44 -9.37 -0.87 12.94
N LEU A 45 -8.87 -2.09 13.13
CA LEU A 45 -9.61 -3.32 12.85
C LEU A 45 -10.89 -3.41 13.68
N ASP A 46 -10.84 -3.07 14.97
CA ASP A 46 -12.01 -3.07 15.86
C ASP A 46 -13.07 -2.08 15.39
N ILE A 47 -12.67 -0.88 14.96
CA ILE A 47 -13.58 0.12 14.39
C ILE A 47 -14.17 -0.37 13.05
N LEU A 48 -13.36 -0.90 12.15
CA LEU A 48 -13.83 -1.43 10.88
C LEU A 48 -14.83 -2.57 11.08
N LYS A 49 -14.55 -3.48 12.02
CA LYS A 49 -15.45 -4.57 12.40
C LYS A 49 -16.77 -4.04 12.98
N LYS A 50 -16.73 -3.06 13.87
CA LYS A 50 -17.92 -2.41 14.46
C LYS A 50 -18.86 -1.86 13.38
N TYR A 51 -18.30 -1.24 12.35
CA TYR A 51 -19.09 -0.68 11.24
C TYR A 51 -19.27 -1.66 10.06
N GLN A 52 -18.79 -2.90 10.18
CA GLN A 52 -18.84 -3.91 9.12
C GLN A 52 -18.21 -3.46 7.79
N VAL A 53 -17.15 -2.65 7.86
CA VAL A 53 -16.44 -2.09 6.71
C VAL A 53 -15.18 -2.89 6.42
N LYS A 54 -14.86 -3.11 5.14
CA LYS A 54 -13.56 -3.64 4.69
C LYS A 54 -12.67 -2.51 4.20
N ALA A 55 -11.36 -2.73 4.26
CA ALA A 55 -10.33 -1.75 3.93
C ALA A 55 -9.14 -2.46 3.29
N THR A 56 -8.22 -1.68 2.73
CA THR A 56 -6.95 -2.17 2.20
C THR A 56 -5.79 -1.68 3.07
N PHE A 57 -4.92 -2.58 3.51
CA PHE A 57 -3.74 -2.26 4.30
C PHE A 57 -2.48 -2.44 3.45
N PHE A 58 -1.79 -1.35 3.13
CA PHE A 58 -0.48 -1.38 2.47
C PHE A 58 0.59 -1.61 3.54
N CYS A 59 1.00 -2.86 3.68
CA CYS A 59 1.86 -3.29 4.76
C CYS A 59 3.34 -3.19 4.39
N VAL A 60 4.16 -2.82 5.37
CA VAL A 60 5.63 -2.86 5.27
C VAL A 60 6.11 -4.24 5.70
N GLY A 61 6.97 -4.87 4.90
CA GLY A 61 7.42 -6.25 5.14
C GLY A 61 8.09 -6.47 6.50
N GLU A 62 8.90 -5.52 6.97
CA GLU A 62 9.50 -5.57 8.30
C GLU A 62 8.45 -5.56 9.41
N ASN A 63 7.37 -4.78 9.26
CA ASN A 63 6.28 -4.71 10.23
C ASN A 63 5.44 -5.99 10.24
N ILE A 64 5.26 -6.64 9.09
CA ILE A 64 4.66 -7.98 9.01
C ILE A 64 5.49 -8.99 9.81
N LYS A 65 6.82 -8.98 9.63
CA LYS A 65 7.73 -9.90 10.35
C LYS A 65 7.74 -9.66 11.87
N LYS A 66 7.67 -8.39 12.29
CA LYS A 66 7.59 -8.01 13.72
C LYS A 66 6.23 -8.38 14.33
N ASN A 67 5.14 -8.27 13.56
CA ASN A 67 3.77 -8.44 14.05
C ASN A 67 2.96 -9.45 13.21
N PRO A 68 3.39 -10.73 13.10
CA PRO A 68 2.74 -11.69 12.21
C PRO A 68 1.30 -11.99 12.62
N HIS A 69 1.01 -11.98 13.93
CA HIS A 69 -0.35 -12.18 14.43
C HIS A 69 -1.33 -11.08 13.98
N LEU A 70 -0.88 -9.81 13.94
CA LEU A 70 -1.70 -8.71 13.43
C LEU A 70 -1.91 -8.82 11.93
N PHE A 71 -0.87 -9.22 11.18
CA PHE A 71 -1.01 -9.47 9.75
C PHE A 71 -2.04 -10.57 9.46
N GLN A 72 -1.97 -11.69 10.20
CA GLN A 72 -2.97 -12.76 10.08
C GLN A 72 -4.37 -12.29 10.47
N ARG A 73 -4.49 -11.43 11.48
CA ARG A 73 -5.78 -10.82 11.85
C ARG A 73 -6.37 -9.98 10.73
N ILE A 74 -5.57 -9.15 10.04
CA ILE A 74 -6.01 -8.38 8.86
C ILE A 74 -6.63 -9.32 7.81
N LEU A 75 -5.95 -10.44 7.50
CA LEU A 75 -6.41 -11.42 6.52
C LEU A 75 -7.66 -12.17 6.99
N ALA A 76 -7.65 -12.67 8.24
CA ALA A 76 -8.75 -13.43 8.82
C ALA A 76 -10.04 -12.60 8.94
N GLU A 77 -9.92 -11.30 9.15
CA GLU A 77 -11.06 -10.37 9.14
C GLU A 77 -11.47 -9.95 7.72
N GLY A 78 -10.87 -10.50 6.66
CA GLY A 78 -11.29 -10.31 5.27
C GLY A 78 -10.94 -8.94 4.68
N HIS A 79 -9.93 -8.27 5.21
CA HIS A 79 -9.38 -7.05 4.61
C HIS A 79 -8.42 -7.40 3.47
N GLN A 80 -8.23 -6.46 2.55
CA GLN A 80 -7.25 -6.62 1.48
C GLN A 80 -5.87 -6.13 1.95
N VAL A 81 -4.80 -6.74 1.44
CA VAL A 81 -3.42 -6.34 1.70
C VAL A 81 -2.80 -5.79 0.42
N GLY A 82 -1.99 -4.75 0.56
CA GLY A 82 -1.09 -4.22 -0.47
C GLY A 82 0.36 -4.23 0.02
N ASN A 83 1.28 -4.18 -0.94
CA ASN A 83 2.72 -4.11 -0.71
C ASN A 83 3.16 -2.65 -0.55
N HIS A 84 3.89 -2.35 0.53
CA HIS A 84 4.45 -1.02 0.81
C HIS A 84 5.98 -1.04 0.95
N THR A 85 6.65 -1.91 0.19
CA THR A 85 8.08 -2.27 0.30
C THR A 85 8.41 -3.00 1.62
N TYR A 86 9.58 -3.61 1.71
CA TYR A 86 9.98 -4.34 2.90
C TYR A 86 10.49 -3.43 4.02
N ASN A 87 11.26 -2.38 3.69
CA ASN A 87 11.85 -1.44 4.66
C ASN A 87 11.36 0.00 4.51
N HIS A 88 10.22 0.22 3.85
CA HIS A 88 9.68 1.57 3.59
C HIS A 88 10.68 2.47 2.81
N LEU A 89 11.34 1.90 1.79
CA LEU A 89 12.37 2.60 1.03
C LEU A 89 11.77 3.73 0.19
N LYS A 90 12.50 4.85 0.11
CA LYS A 90 12.14 5.99 -0.73
C LYS A 90 12.60 5.75 -2.16
N GLY A 91 11.68 5.63 -3.10
CA GLY A 91 12.01 5.25 -4.49
C GLY A 91 12.98 6.20 -5.19
N TRP A 92 12.91 7.51 -4.97
CA TRP A 92 13.84 8.47 -5.60
C TRP A 92 15.25 8.49 -4.99
N GLU A 93 15.42 7.98 -3.77
CA GLU A 93 16.71 7.93 -3.07
C GLU A 93 17.35 6.53 -3.17
N THR A 94 16.68 5.58 -3.82
CA THR A 94 17.12 4.17 -3.94
C THR A 94 17.23 3.81 -5.41
N ASN A 95 18.30 3.12 -5.80
CA ASN A 95 18.44 2.62 -7.18
C ASN A 95 17.39 1.54 -7.48
N ASP A 96 17.16 1.28 -8.77
CA ASP A 96 16.09 0.38 -9.22
C ASP A 96 16.25 -1.05 -8.69
N GLU A 97 17.46 -1.62 -8.75
CA GLU A 97 17.73 -3.00 -8.32
C GLU A 97 17.39 -3.19 -6.84
N GLN A 98 17.92 -2.31 -5.98
CA GLN A 98 17.67 -2.36 -4.54
C GLN A 98 16.19 -2.12 -4.22
N TYR A 99 15.55 -1.18 -4.91
CA TYR A 99 14.13 -0.88 -4.69
C TYR A 99 13.24 -2.07 -5.06
N LEU A 100 13.47 -2.68 -6.23
CA LEU A 100 12.69 -3.80 -6.73
C LEU A 100 12.93 -5.06 -5.89
N ALA A 101 14.17 -5.33 -5.46
CA ALA A 101 14.46 -6.40 -4.52
C ALA A 101 13.72 -6.19 -3.18
N ASN A 102 13.62 -4.95 -2.71
CA ASN A 102 12.88 -4.64 -1.49
C ASN A 102 11.36 -4.81 -1.66
N VAL A 103 10.80 -4.48 -2.82
CA VAL A 103 9.41 -4.76 -3.16
C VAL A 103 9.17 -6.27 -3.24
N ALA A 104 10.04 -7.02 -3.93
CA ALA A 104 9.95 -8.48 -4.06
C ALA A 104 10.01 -9.19 -2.70
N LYS A 105 10.89 -8.74 -1.80
CA LYS A 105 10.96 -9.29 -0.43
C LYS A 105 9.68 -9.08 0.37
N CYS A 106 8.98 -7.95 0.18
CA CYS A 106 7.66 -7.74 0.77
C CYS A 106 6.57 -8.57 0.06
N GLN A 107 6.75 -8.81 -1.24
CA GLN A 107 5.84 -9.60 -2.06
C GLN A 107 5.76 -11.07 -1.58
N GLU A 108 6.88 -11.64 -1.16
CA GLU A 108 6.94 -12.99 -0.58
C GLU A 108 6.01 -13.16 0.64
N LEU A 109 5.80 -12.08 1.40
CA LEU A 109 4.95 -12.08 2.60
C LEU A 109 3.49 -11.74 2.28
N THR A 110 3.27 -10.78 1.39
CA THR A 110 1.94 -10.21 1.12
C THR A 110 1.17 -10.95 0.04
N GLN A 111 1.87 -11.56 -0.92
CA GLN A 111 1.30 -12.31 -2.06
C GLN A 111 0.16 -11.56 -2.78
N THR A 112 0.28 -10.23 -2.88
CA THR A 112 -0.76 -9.33 -3.41
C THR A 112 -0.37 -8.71 -4.75
N ASP A 113 -1.35 -8.35 -5.58
CA ASP A 113 -1.10 -7.58 -6.81
C ASP A 113 -1.16 -6.06 -6.60
N LEU A 114 -1.47 -5.62 -5.37
CA LEU A 114 -1.53 -4.19 -5.04
C LEU A 114 -0.18 -3.69 -4.54
N PHE A 115 0.25 -2.57 -5.09
CA PHE A 115 1.46 -1.88 -4.66
C PHE A 115 1.19 -0.38 -4.48
N ARG A 116 1.74 0.19 -3.42
CA ARG A 116 1.79 1.65 -3.21
C ARG A 116 3.22 2.03 -2.86
N PRO A 117 3.85 2.98 -3.57
CA PRO A 117 5.20 3.41 -3.24
C PRO A 117 5.19 4.26 -1.95
N PRO A 118 6.13 4.03 -1.01
CA PRO A 118 6.38 4.93 0.11
C PRO A 118 6.48 6.39 -0.33
N TYR A 119 5.89 7.29 0.46
CA TYR A 119 5.85 8.74 0.21
C TYR A 119 5.22 9.15 -1.14
N ALA A 120 4.48 8.25 -1.79
CA ALA A 120 4.01 8.41 -3.16
C ALA A 120 5.14 8.69 -4.19
N ARG A 121 6.35 8.19 -3.92
CA ARG A 121 7.56 8.45 -4.73
C ARG A 121 8.20 7.16 -5.24
N ALA A 122 8.22 7.02 -6.56
CA ALA A 122 8.98 6.02 -7.29
C ALA A 122 9.46 6.63 -8.62
N THR A 123 10.57 6.11 -9.16
CA THR A 123 11.05 6.50 -10.48
C THR A 123 10.17 5.88 -11.57
N LYS A 124 10.17 6.47 -12.78
CA LYS A 124 9.46 5.87 -13.92
C LYS A 124 10.00 4.49 -14.28
N SER A 125 11.30 4.25 -14.08
CA SER A 125 11.94 2.98 -14.36
C SER A 125 11.49 1.89 -13.37
N GLN A 126 11.47 2.20 -12.08
CA GLN A 126 10.90 1.33 -11.04
C GLN A 126 9.45 0.98 -11.34
N LEU A 127 8.60 1.99 -11.57
CA LEU A 127 7.18 1.77 -11.83
C LEU A 127 6.94 0.94 -13.09
N ARG A 128 7.72 1.15 -14.16
CA ARG A 128 7.62 0.37 -15.40
C ARG A 128 7.84 -1.12 -15.18
N GLN A 129 8.75 -1.48 -14.28
CA GLN A 129 9.08 -2.87 -13.95
C GLN A 129 8.06 -3.49 -12.97
N LEU A 130 7.34 -2.66 -12.21
CA LEU A 130 6.29 -3.10 -11.30
C LEU A 130 4.89 -3.17 -11.95
N TYR A 131 4.70 -2.48 -13.08
CA TYR A 131 3.49 -2.64 -13.88
C TYR A 131 3.44 -4.05 -14.46
N LYS A 132 2.43 -4.81 -14.07
CA LYS A 132 2.05 -6.06 -14.73
C LYS A 132 1.24 -5.76 -15.99
#